data_AF-A0A2V9E6A7-F1
#
_entry.id   AF-A0A2V9E6A7-F1
#
_cell.length_a   1.000
_cell.length_b   1.000
_cell.length_c   1.000
_cell.angle_alpha   90.00
_cell.angle_beta   90.00
_cell.angle_gamma   90.00
#
_symmetry.space_group_name_H-M   'P 1'
#
loop_
_entity.id
_entity.type
_entity.pdbx_description
1 polymer ?
#
loop_
_entity_poly.entity_id
_entity_poly.type
_entity_poly.pdbx_seq_one_letter_code
_entity_poly.pdbx_strand_id
1 'polypeptide(L)'
;MKIGVPPYQPKTTDRGSAEALDVEGRFQPDAGQEVQFAISGHGMIAAVGNGKDGATYQGDRCKLFQGRALVVVRTSRQGGPIHLTARLPV
;
A
#
# COMPACT_ATOMS: atom_id res chain seq x y z
N MET A 1 7.73 -4.19 9.19
CA MET A 1 6.66 -4.23 8.17
C MET A 1 6.73 -5.57 7.45
N LYS A 2 5.70 -6.42 7.56
CA LYS A 2 5.60 -7.67 6.80
C LYS A 2 4.61 -7.45 5.65
N ILE A 3 5.10 -7.47 4.42
CA ILE A 3 4.27 -7.43 3.22
C ILE A 3 4.05 -8.88 2.82
N GLY A 4 2.84 -9.40 3.01
CA GLY A 4 2.45 -10.70 2.48
C GLY A 4 2.14 -10.57 1.00
N VAL A 5 2.96 -11.15 0.14
CA VAL A 5 2.69 -11.28 -1.29
C VAL A 5 2.16 -12.70 -1.53
N PRO A 6 0.90 -12.89 -1.95
CA PRO A 6 0.37 -14.22 -2.24
C PRO A 6 1.05 -14.86 -3.46
N PRO A 7 1.07 -16.20 -3.57
CA PRO A 7 1.64 -16.88 -4.72
C PRO A 7 0.90 -16.53 -6.03
N TYR A 8 1.68 -16.43 -7.11
CA TYR A 8 1.28 -16.03 -8.46
C TYR A 8 -0.03 -16.71 -8.94
N GLN A 9 -1.05 -15.90 -9.22
CA GLN A 9 -2.24 -16.30 -9.96
C GLN A 9 -2.44 -15.35 -11.15
N PRO A 10 -2.66 -15.84 -12.39
CA PRO A 10 -2.84 -14.98 -13.54
C PRO A 10 -4.25 -14.35 -13.55
N LYS A 11 -4.49 -13.32 -12.71
CA LYS A 11 -5.62 -12.36 -12.81
C LYS A 11 -5.29 -10.96 -12.22
N THR A 12 -4.67 -10.13 -13.06
CA THR A 12 -4.76 -8.66 -13.24
C THR A 12 -4.65 -7.63 -12.10
N THR A 13 -4.75 -7.96 -10.81
CA THR A 13 -4.61 -6.95 -9.73
C THR A 13 -4.16 -7.58 -8.40
N ASP A 14 -3.04 -7.12 -7.85
CA ASP A 14 -2.58 -7.48 -6.51
C ASP A 14 -2.94 -6.37 -5.50
N ARG A 15 -3.34 -6.78 -4.28
CA ARG A 15 -3.67 -5.88 -3.18
C ARG A 15 -2.63 -5.99 -2.08
N GLY A 16 -2.11 -4.86 -1.62
CA GLY A 16 -1.23 -4.77 -0.44
C GLY A 16 -1.83 -3.84 0.62
N SER A 17 -1.54 -4.11 1.89
CA SER A 17 -1.88 -3.24 3.02
C SER A 17 -0.63 -2.68 3.70
N ALA A 18 -0.75 -1.47 4.22
CA ALA A 18 0.22 -0.87 5.14
C ALA A 18 -0.41 -0.74 6.53
N GLU A 19 0.36 -1.08 7.55
CA GLU A 19 -0.01 -0.97 8.96
C GLU A 19 1.02 -0.12 9.71
N ALA A 20 0.54 0.79 10.56
CA ALA A 20 1.39 1.49 11.50
C ALA A 20 1.76 0.58 12.67
N LEU A 21 3.06 0.48 12.92
CA LEU A 21 3.61 -0.24 14.07
C LEU A 21 4.40 0.73 14.95
N ASP A 22 4.42 0.48 16.25
CA ASP A 22 5.30 1.18 17.19
C ASP A 22 6.74 0.63 17.13
N VAL A 23 7.61 1.19 17.97
CA VAL A 23 9.03 0.81 18.05
C VAL A 23 9.25 -0.65 18.47
N GLU A 24 8.26 -1.27 19.11
CA GLU A 24 8.27 -2.68 19.51
C GLU A 24 7.58 -3.58 18.45
N GLY A 25 7.16 -2.99 17.32
CA GLY A 25 6.48 -3.68 16.23
C GLY A 25 5.00 -3.95 16.48
N ARG A 26 4.37 -3.33 17.50
CA ARG A 26 2.95 -3.51 17.81
C ARG A 26 2.09 -2.59 16.97
N PHE A 27 0.95 -3.10 16.52
CA PHE A 27 -0.01 -2.32 15.75
C PHE A 27 -0.54 -1.10 16.52
N GLN A 28 -0.56 0.05 15.87
CA GLN A 28 -1.03 1.31 16.43
C GLN A 28 -2.38 1.73 15.81
N PRO A 29 -3.52 1.42 16.47
CA PRO A 29 -4.84 1.67 15.92
C PRO A 29 -5.17 3.17 15.82
N ASP A 30 -4.54 4.04 16.61
CA ASP A 30 -4.84 5.48 16.59
C ASP A 30 -4.01 6.26 15.56
N ALA A 31 -3.11 5.58 14.83
CA ALA A 31 -2.27 6.22 13.83
C ALA A 31 -3.09 6.75 12.65
N GLY A 32 -2.91 8.05 12.35
CA GLY A 32 -3.63 8.79 11.31
C GLY A 32 -2.73 9.59 10.36
N GLN A 33 -1.41 9.37 10.42
CA GLN A 33 -0.45 10.07 9.57
C GLN A 33 -0.64 9.74 8.07
N GLU A 34 -0.19 10.63 7.21
CA GLU A 34 -0.12 10.37 5.76
C GLU A 34 1.05 9.44 5.45
N VAL A 35 0.79 8.47 4.58
CA VAL A 35 1.79 7.55 4.04
C VAL A 35 1.87 7.77 2.54
N GLN A 36 3.10 7.82 2.02
CA GLN A 36 3.38 7.82 0.59
C GLN A 36 3.90 6.44 0.17
N PHE A 37 3.30 5.89 -0.89
CA PHE A 37 3.72 4.67 -1.55
C PHE A 37 4.66 4.98 -2.70
N ALA A 38 5.66 4.13 -2.95
CA ALA A 38 6.40 4.13 -4.20
C ALA A 38 6.56 2.71 -4.73
N ILE A 39 6.46 2.58 -6.05
CA ILE A 39 6.54 1.32 -6.76
C ILE A 39 7.67 1.35 -7.79
N SER A 40 8.40 0.25 -7.93
CA SER A 40 9.34 0.03 -9.03
C SER A 40 9.19 -1.39 -9.59
N GLY A 41 9.68 -1.61 -10.80
CA GLY A 41 9.50 -2.84 -11.55
C GLY A 41 8.28 -2.81 -12.47
N HIS A 42 7.75 -3.99 -12.81
CA HIS A 42 6.75 -4.16 -13.86
C HIS A 42 5.29 -3.99 -13.38
N GLY A 43 5.02 -2.92 -12.64
CA GLY A 43 3.68 -2.58 -12.11
C GLY A 43 3.48 -1.10 -11.83
N MET A 44 2.23 -0.69 -11.60
CA MET A 44 1.85 0.68 -11.27
C MET A 44 0.85 0.72 -10.10
N ILE A 45 0.84 1.81 -9.33
CA ILE A 45 -0.20 2.07 -8.34
C ILE A 45 -1.47 2.45 -9.09
N ALA A 46 -2.50 1.62 -8.96
CA ALA A 46 -3.80 1.84 -9.58
C ALA A 46 -4.75 2.61 -8.67
N ALA A 47 -4.62 2.42 -7.35
CA ALA A 47 -5.40 3.14 -6.36
C ALA A 47 -4.76 3.09 -4.97
N VAL A 48 -5.12 4.06 -4.11
CA VAL A 48 -4.84 4.07 -2.67
C VAL A 48 -6.11 4.39 -1.90
N GLY A 49 -6.25 3.91 -0.65
CA GLY A 49 -7.42 4.21 0.18
C GLY A 49 -7.30 3.73 1.62
N ASN A 50 -8.17 4.22 2.50
CA ASN A 50 -8.17 3.88 3.93
C ASN A 50 -9.54 3.41 4.46
N GLY A 51 -10.59 3.44 3.63
CA GLY A 51 -11.93 2.96 3.98
C GLY A 51 -12.79 3.93 4.82
N LYS A 52 -12.35 5.18 5.03
CA LYS A 52 -13.12 6.20 5.76
C LYS A 52 -13.47 7.43 4.94
N ASP A 53 -12.47 8.03 4.29
CA ASP A 53 -12.65 9.33 3.64
C ASP A 53 -13.06 9.15 2.17
N GLY A 54 -13.93 10.03 1.65
CA GLY A 54 -14.27 10.12 0.23
C GLY A 54 -13.17 10.77 -0.63
N ALA A 55 -11.91 10.70 -0.19
CA ALA A 55 -10.77 11.27 -0.89
C ALA A 55 -10.57 10.59 -2.25
N THR A 56 -9.87 11.27 -3.17
CA THR A 56 -9.53 10.67 -4.46
C THR A 56 -8.71 9.40 -4.26
N TYR A 57 -9.14 8.32 -4.92
CA TYR A 57 -8.39 7.06 -4.94
C TYR A 57 -7.15 7.13 -5.83
N GLN A 58 -6.97 8.22 -6.59
CA GLN A 58 -5.87 8.40 -7.53
C GLN A 58 -4.69 9.08 -6.84
N GLY A 59 -3.49 8.54 -7.06
CA GLY A 59 -2.25 9.05 -6.52
C GLY A 59 -1.47 7.99 -5.76
N ASP A 60 -0.47 8.43 -5.01
CA ASP A 60 0.46 7.59 -4.27
C ASP A 60 0.45 7.88 -2.76
N ARG A 61 -0.51 8.67 -2.25
CA ARG A 61 -0.59 9.06 -0.84
C ARG A 61 -1.95 8.73 -0.24
N CYS A 62 -1.93 8.28 1.02
CA CYS A 62 -3.15 8.03 1.77
C CYS A 62 -2.92 8.27 3.26
N LYS A 63 -3.86 8.95 3.92
CA LYS A 63 -3.89 9.00 5.39
C LYS A 63 -4.28 7.65 5.94
N LEU A 64 -3.60 7.20 6.97
CA LEU A 64 -4.03 6.03 7.70
C LEU A 64 -5.40 6.29 8.34
N PHE A 65 -6.24 5.27 8.34
CA PHE A 65 -7.41 5.21 9.19
C PHE A 65 -7.35 3.94 10.03
N GLN A 66 -7.53 4.10 11.34
CA GLN A 66 -7.32 3.03 12.30
C GLN A 66 -5.94 2.37 12.13
N GLY A 67 -4.89 3.16 11.89
CA GLY A 67 -3.55 2.66 11.66
C GLY A 67 -3.32 1.91 10.34
N ARG A 68 -4.26 1.95 9.39
CA ARG A 68 -4.18 1.17 8.14
C ARG A 68 -4.40 2.01 6.88
N ALA A 69 -3.74 1.59 5.81
CA ALA A 69 -4.03 2.02 4.45
C ALA A 69 -3.92 0.83 3.47
N LEU A 70 -4.60 0.95 2.34
CA LEU A 70 -4.62 0.00 1.24
C LEU A 70 -3.97 0.63 0.01
N VAL A 71 -3.22 -0.18 -0.72
CA VAL A 71 -2.72 0.16 -2.05
C VAL A 71 -3.06 -0.97 -3.03
N VAL A 72 -3.56 -0.59 -4.18
CA VAL A 72 -3.93 -1.49 -5.27
C VAL A 72 -2.88 -1.35 -6.35
N VAL A 73 -2.23 -2.46 -6.70
CA VAL A 73 -1.20 -2.51 -7.73
C VAL A 73 -1.77 -3.19 -8.97
N ARG A 74 -1.65 -2.51 -10.10
CA ARG A 74 -1.90 -3.11 -11.42
C ARG A 74 -0.58 -3.60 -11.98
N THR A 75 -0.51 -4.90 -12.26
CA THR A 75 0.65 -5.53 -12.87
C THR A 75 0.66 -5.31 -14.38
N SER A 76 1.84 -5.31 -14.98
CA SER A 76 1.99 -5.31 -16.44
C SER A 76 1.97 -6.73 -17.01
N ARG A 77 2.01 -6.86 -18.34
CA ARG A 77 2.16 -8.18 -19.00
C ARG A 77 3.59 -8.72 -18.94
N GLN A 78 4.56 -7.89 -18.54
CA GLN A 78 5.95 -8.31 -18.36
C GLN A 78 6.10 -8.94 -16.98
N GLY A 79 6.63 -10.17 -16.95
CA GLY A 79 6.99 -10.83 -15.70
C GLY A 79 8.23 -10.20 -15.08
N GLY A 80 8.36 -10.30 -13.77
CA GLY A 80 9.48 -9.77 -12.99
C GLY A 80 9.03 -9.31 -11.61
N PRO A 81 9.98 -8.98 -10.72
CA PRO A 81 9.64 -8.52 -9.38
C PRO A 81 8.99 -7.14 -9.41
N ILE A 82 8.10 -6.91 -8.45
CA ILE A 82 7.52 -5.61 -8.14
C ILE A 82 7.96 -5.26 -6.73
N HIS A 83 8.56 -4.08 -6.56
CA HIS A 83 8.98 -3.57 -5.26
C HIS A 83 8.06 -2.42 -4.87
N LEU A 84 7.42 -2.56 -3.71
CA LEU A 84 6.50 -1.57 -3.17
C LEU A 84 7.03 -1.11 -1.81
N THR A 85 7.16 0.19 -1.63
CA THR A 85 7.62 0.82 -0.39
C THR A 85 6.56 1.78 0.14
N ALA A 86 6.49 1.91 1.46
CA ALA A 86 5.65 2.88 2.16
C ALA A 86 6.54 3.70 3.09
N ARG A 87 6.37 5.02 3.08
CA ARG A 87 7.14 5.96 3.91
C ARG A 87 6.27 7.10 4.40
N LEU A 88 6.69 7.75 5.47
CA LEU A 88 6.15 9.06 5.81
C LEU A 88 6.70 10.09 4.81
N PRO A 89 5.87 11.03 4.30
CA PRO A 89 6.36 12.16 3.53
C PRO A 89 7.41 12.95 4.33
N VAL A 90 8.43 13.46 3.63
CA VAL A 90 9.35 14.49 4.14
C VAL A 90 8.70 15.86 4.10
#